data_AF-A0A534RD85-F1
#
_entry.id   AF-A0A534RD85-F1
#
_cell.length_a   1.000
_cell.length_b   1.000
_cell.length_c   1.000
_cell.angle_alpha   90.00
_cell.angle_beta   90.00
_cell.angle_gamma   90.00
#
_symmetry.space_group_name_H-M   'P 1'
#
loop_
_entity.id
_entity.type
_entity.pdbx_description
1 polymer ?
#
loop_
_entity_poly.entity_id
_entity_poly.type
_entity_poly.pdbx_seq_one_letter_code
_entity_poly.pdbx_strand_id
1 'polypeptide(L)' 'RKVINVRERLRVLEQRINTHPKLDDQDRLQLQDYITRIYGSLTTFNLLFADPNDRFVGSGGKDED' A
#
# COMPACT_ATOMS: atom_id res chain seq x y z
N ARG A 1 10.21 -3.85 -8.27
CA ARG A 1 10.66 -2.90 -7.22
C ARG A 1 9.58 -1.92 -6.70
N LYS A 2 8.38 -1.78 -7.31
CA LYS A 2 7.41 -0.73 -6.93
C LYS A 2 6.47 -1.09 -5.76
N VAL A 3 5.86 -2.28 -5.72
CA VAL A 3 4.84 -2.66 -4.69
C VAL A 3 5.45 -3.02 -3.33
N ILE A 4 6.62 -3.67 -3.32
CA ILE A 4 7.33 -4.04 -2.07
C ILE A 4 7.60 -2.80 -1.21
N ASN A 5 7.91 -1.67 -1.85
CA ASN A 5 8.15 -0.40 -1.17
C ASN A 5 6.89 0.16 -0.49
N VAL A 6 5.69 -0.17 -0.97
CA VAL A 6 4.44 0.32 -0.36
C VAL A 6 4.16 -0.42 0.95
N ARG A 7 4.30 -1.75 0.96
CA ARG A 7 4.10 -2.55 2.17
C ARG A 7 5.07 -2.16 3.28
N GLU A 8 6.35 -1.96 2.94
CA GLU A 8 7.34 -1.55 3.94
C GLU A 8 7.07 -0.14 4.48
N ARG A 9 6.62 0.80 3.64
CA ARG A 9 6.23 2.13 4.08
C ARG A 9 5.02 2.10 5.02
N LEU A 10 4.03 1.25 4.74
CA LEU A 10 2.85 1.09 5.61
C LEU A 10 3.23 0.49 6.96
N ARG A 11 4.13 -0.50 7.00
CA ARG A 11 4.65 -1.09 8.24
C ARG A 11 5.33 -0.04 9.13
N VAL A 12 6.19 0.80 8.53
CA VAL A 12 6.86 1.89 9.27
C VAL A 12 5.85 2.95 9.74
N LEU A 13 4.85 3.27 8.92
CA LEU A 13 3.79 4.20 9.29
C LEU A 13 2.98 3.68 10.50
N GLU A 14 2.57 2.42 10.47
CA GLU A 14 1.88 1.75 11.57
C GLU A 14 2.68 1.80 12.87
N GLN A 15 3.98 1.50 12.80
CA GLN A 15 4.87 1.61 13.96
C GLN A 15 4.88 3.04 14.53
N ARG A 16 5.01 4.06 13.67
CA ARG A 16 5.02 5.47 14.09
C ARG A 16 3.72 5.90 14.74
N ILE A 17 2.57 5.45 14.21
CA ILE A 17 1.24 5.74 14.76
C ILE A 17 1.09 5.11 16.14
N ASN A 18 1.54 3.85 16.31
CA ASN A 18 1.47 3.13 17.58
C ASN A 18 2.29 3.79 18.68
N THR A 19 3.41 4.42 18.34
CA THR A 19 4.30 5.08 19.30
C THR A 19 4.12 6.61 19.34
N HIS A 20 3.09 7.17 18.70
CA HIS A 20 2.97 8.62 18.57
C HIS A 20 2.51 9.26 19.89
N PRO A 21 3.33 10.10 20.54
CA PRO A 21 3.06 10.56 21.92
C PRO A 21 1.93 11.59 22.02
N LYS A 22 1.52 12.21 20.91
CA LYS A 22 0.48 13.24 20.86
C LYS A 22 -0.83 12.76 20.23
N LEU A 23 -0.91 11.49 19.84
CA LEU A 23 -2.10 10.95 19.20
C LEU A 23 -2.98 10.33 20.27
N ASP A 24 -4.24 10.78 20.35
CA ASP A 24 -5.21 10.15 21.24
C ASP A 24 -5.55 8.73 20.77
N ASP A 25 -6.18 7.97 21.66
CA ASP A 25 -6.47 6.56 21.40
C ASP A 25 -7.56 6.36 20.31
N GLN A 26 -8.50 7.29 20.17
CA GLN A 26 -9.56 7.20 19.15
C GLN A 26 -9.00 7.48 17.75
N ASP A 27 -8.21 8.54 17.60
CA ASP A 27 -7.50 8.87 16.36
C ASP A 27 -6.54 7.74 15.98
N ARG A 28 -5.86 7.14 16.96
CA ARG A 28 -5.00 5.96 16.72
C ARG A 28 -5.77 4.80 16.14
N LEU A 29 -6.92 4.46 16.73
CA LEU A 29 -7.78 3.38 16.24
C LEU A 29 -8.32 3.67 14.83
N GLN A 30 -8.75 4.90 14.56
CA GLN A 30 -9.21 5.29 13.22
C GLN A 30 -8.10 5.13 12.18
N LEU A 31 -6.89 5.61 12.46
CA LEU A 31 -5.76 5.47 11.55
C LEU A 31 -5.35 4.01 11.34
N GLN A 32 -5.40 3.18 12.39
CA GLN A 32 -5.16 1.74 12.28
C GLN A 32 -6.23 1.03 11.42
N ASP A 33 -7.50 1.42 11.51
CA ASP A 33 -8.57 0.90 10.63
C ASP A 33 -8.29 1.24 9.16
N TYR A 34 -7.89 2.48 8.87
CA TYR A 34 -7.49 2.87 7.51
C TYR A 34 -6.31 2.05 6.99
N ILE A 35 -5.26 1.84 7.80
CA ILE A 35 -4.12 0.99 7.42
C ILE A 35 -4.57 -0.44 7.12
N THR A 36 -5.46 -1.00 7.94
CA THR A 36 -6.04 -2.34 7.74
C THR A 36 -6.79 -2.45 6.41
N ARG A 37 -7.62 -1.45 6.08
CA ARG A 37 -8.32 -1.38 4.78
C ARG A 37 -7.35 -1.31 3.61
N ILE A 38 -6.25 -0.55 3.74
CA ILE A 38 -5.22 -0.47 2.69
C ILE A 38 -4.56 -1.84 2.48
N TYR A 39 -4.25 -2.59 3.53
CA TYR A 39 -3.74 -3.96 3.40
C TYR A 39 -4.76 -4.87 2.69
N GLY A 40 -6.05 -4.75 2.98
CA GLY A 40 -7.13 -5.46 2.26
C GLY A 40 -7.16 -5.13 0.77
N SER A 41 -7.04 -3.85 0.41
CA SER A 41 -6.96 -3.39 -0.98
C SER A 41 -5.71 -3.91 -1.69
N LEU A 42 -4.56 -3.96 -1.03
CA LEU A 42 -3.32 -4.51 -1.61
C LEU A 42 -3.41 -6.02 -1.83
N THR A 43 -4.13 -6.75 -0.98
CA THR A 43 -4.41 -8.18 -1.18
C THR A 43 -5.31 -8.39 -2.39
N THR A 44 -6.39 -7.61 -2.48
CA THR A 44 -7.32 -7.64 -3.63
C THR A 44 -6.61 -7.29 -4.92
N PHE A 45 -5.78 -6.24 -4.91
CA PHE A 45 -4.94 -5.86 -6.04
C PHE A 45 -4.01 -7.00 -6.46
N ASN A 46 -3.28 -7.63 -5.53
CA ASN A 46 -2.41 -8.74 -5.90
C ASN A 46 -3.16 -9.93 -6.47
N LEU A 47 -4.39 -10.19 -6.02
CA LEU A 47 -5.24 -11.25 -6.57
C LEU A 47 -5.69 -10.91 -8.00
N LEU A 48 -6.18 -9.69 -8.23
CA LEU A 48 -6.63 -9.22 -9.55
C LEU A 48 -5.50 -9.15 -10.58
N PHE A 49 -4.25 -8.99 -10.14
CA PHE A 49 -3.08 -8.94 -11.02
C PHE A 49 -2.19 -10.19 -10.91
N ALA A 50 -2.76 -11.29 -10.38
CA ALA A 50 -2.06 -12.58 -10.29
C ALA A 50 -1.84 -13.18 -11.68
N ASP A 51 -2.83 -13.04 -12.58
CA ASP A 51 -2.72 -13.46 -13.98
C ASP A 51 -1.77 -12.51 -14.74
N PRO A 52 -0.77 -13.03 -15.46
CA PRO A 52 0.10 -12.23 -16.32
C PRO A 52 -0.63 -11.36 -17.34
N ASN A 53 -1.82 -11.78 -17.81
CA ASN A 53 -2.63 -11.06 -18.78
C ASN A 53 -3.30 -9.81 -18.20
N ASP A 54 -3.57 -9.81 -16.89
CA ASP A 54 -4.15 -8.66 -16.20
C ASP A 54 -3.09 -7.63 -15.80
N ARG A 55 -1.80 -8.01 -15.83
CA ARG A 55 -0.70 -7.09 -15.52
C ARG A 55 -0.71 -5.92 -16.50
N PHE A 56 -0.72 -4.71 -15.97
CA PHE A 56 -0.48 -3.50 -16.74
C PHE A 56 0.85 -3.63 -17.50
N VAL A 57 0.77 -3.97 -18.79
CA VAL A 57 1.80 -3.71 -19.76
C VAL A 57 1.81 -2.22 -19.97
N GLY A 58 2.78 -1.54 -19.34
CA GLY A 58 2.98 -0.13 -19.58
C GLY A 58 3.09 0.09 -21.09
N SER A 59 2.36 1.07 -21.61
CA SER A 59 2.63 1.64 -22.92
C SER A 59 4.02 2.28 -22.86
N GLY A 60 5.05 1.43 -22.98
CA GLY A 60 6.43 1.87 -23.12
C GLY A 60 6.48 2.83 -24.29
N GLY A 61 7.06 4.01 -24.04
CA GLY A 61 7.30 4.99 -25.09
C GLY A 61 7.88 4.28 -26.30
N LYS A 62 7.30 4.58 -27.47
CA LYS A 62 8.06 4.51 -28.70
C LYS A 62 9.34 5.30 -28.45
N ASP A 63 10.45 4.57 -28.43
CA ASP A 63 11.72 5.12 -28.87
C ASP A 63 11.45 5.73 -30.26
N GLU A 64 11.32 7.05 -30.31
CA GLU A 64 11.45 7.82 -31.55
C GLU A 64 12.84 8.47 -31.47
N ASP A 65 13.72 7.99 -32.34
CA ASP A 65 15.03 8.56 -32.68
C ASP A 65 14.94 10.06 -33.03
#